data_AF-A0AAQ0D684-F1
#
_entry.id   AF-A0AAQ0D684-F1
#
_cell.length_a   1.000
_cell.length_b   1.000
_cell.length_c   1.000
_cell.angle_alpha   90.00
_cell.angle_beta   90.00
_cell.angle_gamma   90.00
#
_symmetry.space_group_name_H-M   'P 1'
#
loop_
_entity.id
_entity.type
_entity.pdbx_description
1 polymer ?
#
loop_
_entity_poly.entity_id
_entity_poly.type
_entity_poly.pdbx_seq_one_letter_code
_entity_poly.pdbx_strand_id
1 'polypeptide(L)'
;MDELKAYVIENQILFNIFLDEPAEDFLYRDERLTEEIGTVEPFNHKVYRVLSTRMIEGELYGYLKGQREIGWVKLQNSHYVFNKQNEIVFVKNKDGVQNELNITYQFIGEFTQDIQNKFLTSKGLMKYKGEFYELLFQKKRFIGFMKSSDLDVGFHVNESVKLLQEAELFLESRLETKVENVNVKDDYTLRLVFPEKGIGKVEAGGQLYWVELKHINKQHLDSILSRLQDYHSTEDVEMNDLIQNFLTERKKAKHILMTLVKDKTNNGASTTSDQFEGTSNVHTRYQNLKNSKLGKLQIKYWNMRKKWGKSNGKSTSK
;
A
#
# COMPACT_ATOMS: atom_id res chain seq x y z
N MET A 1 1.91 14.35 14.36
CA MET A 1 1.21 14.89 13.18
C MET A 1 2.04 15.97 12.48
N ASP A 2 2.29 17.14 13.07
CA ASP A 2 3.01 18.22 12.35
C ASP A 2 4.50 17.93 12.11
N GLU A 3 5.21 17.30 13.04
CA GLU A 3 6.65 17.01 12.88
C GLU A 3 6.94 16.01 11.75
N LEU A 4 6.10 14.98 11.56
CA LEU A 4 6.28 13.98 10.52
C LEU A 4 5.90 14.52 9.14
N LYS A 5 4.81 15.28 9.04
CA LYS A 5 4.40 15.97 7.80
C LYS A 5 5.48 16.98 7.40
N ALA A 6 5.96 17.78 8.36
CA ALA A 6 7.09 18.69 8.16
C ALA A 6 8.35 17.91 7.72
N TYR A 7 8.64 16.77 8.35
CA TYR A 7 9.76 15.93 7.96
C TYR A 7 9.61 15.37 6.54
N VAL A 8 8.45 14.85 6.15
CA VAL A 8 8.19 14.35 4.79
C VAL A 8 8.38 15.45 3.75
N ILE A 9 7.84 16.64 4.01
CA ILE A 9 7.94 17.83 3.14
C ILE A 9 9.39 18.34 3.06
N GLU A 10 10.02 18.59 4.21
CA GLU A 10 11.41 19.08 4.31
C GLU A 10 12.38 18.13 3.62
N ASN A 11 12.12 16.82 3.70
CA ASN A 11 12.98 15.80 3.12
C ASN A 11 12.56 15.39 1.70
N GLN A 12 11.56 16.05 1.11
CA GLN A 12 11.01 15.79 -0.22
C GLN A 12 10.66 14.32 -0.45
N ILE A 13 10.23 13.62 0.61
CA ILE A 13 9.79 12.23 0.52
C ILE A 13 8.49 12.23 -0.25
N LEU A 14 8.36 11.35 -1.23
CA LEU A 14 7.12 11.26 -2.00
C LEU A 14 6.01 10.64 -1.14
N PHE A 15 4.88 11.32 -1.02
CA PHE A 15 3.74 10.87 -0.20
C PHE A 15 2.43 10.85 -1.00
N ASN A 16 1.37 10.32 -0.39
CA ASN A 16 0.04 10.29 -0.99
C ASN A 16 -0.91 11.22 -0.24
N ILE A 17 -1.88 11.76 -0.98
CA ILE A 17 -2.98 12.56 -0.44
C ILE A 17 -4.30 12.06 -0.99
N PHE A 18 -5.36 12.27 -0.23
CA PHE A 18 -6.72 12.31 -0.74
C PHE A 18 -7.05 13.77 -1.02
N LEU A 19 -7.23 14.10 -2.31
CA LEU A 19 -7.44 15.47 -2.77
C LEU A 19 -8.85 15.91 -2.42
N ASP A 20 -8.94 16.99 -1.66
CA ASP A 20 -10.20 17.58 -1.19
C ASP A 20 -9.98 19.08 -1.05
N GLU A 21 -10.06 19.82 -2.16
CA GLU A 21 -9.90 21.28 -2.19
C GLU A 21 -11.16 21.94 -2.75
N PRO A 22 -11.37 23.25 -2.56
CA PRO A 22 -12.46 23.97 -3.21
C PRO A 22 -12.49 23.70 -4.72
N ALA A 23 -13.68 23.51 -5.28
CA ALA A 23 -13.86 23.07 -6.66
C ALA A 23 -13.28 24.08 -7.67
N GLU A 24 -13.36 25.35 -7.32
CA GLU A 24 -12.88 26.52 -8.04
C GLU A 24 -11.36 26.75 -7.95
N ASP A 25 -10.65 26.04 -7.07
CA ASP A 25 -9.21 26.18 -6.96
C ASP A 25 -8.53 25.80 -8.29
N PHE A 26 -7.48 26.54 -8.61
CA PHE A 26 -6.77 26.37 -9.88
C PHE A 26 -5.76 25.22 -9.84
N LEU A 27 -5.66 24.58 -11.00
CA LEU A 27 -4.60 23.66 -11.34
C LEU A 27 -3.60 24.37 -12.25
N TYR A 28 -2.32 24.29 -11.90
CA TYR A 28 -1.24 24.95 -12.64
C TYR A 28 -0.36 23.95 -13.38
N ARG A 29 0.13 24.33 -14.57
CA ARG A 29 1.04 23.47 -15.36
C ARG A 29 2.41 23.35 -14.71
N ASP A 30 2.91 24.47 -14.20
CA ASP A 30 4.30 24.63 -13.78
C ASP A 30 4.43 25.04 -12.31
N GLU A 31 5.65 24.95 -11.81
CA GLU A 31 5.99 25.27 -10.42
C GLU A 31 5.99 26.77 -10.10
N ARG A 32 5.88 27.63 -11.12
CA ARG A 32 5.81 29.09 -10.97
C ARG A 32 4.37 29.56 -10.83
N LEU A 33 3.41 28.66 -11.02
CA LEU A 33 1.98 28.93 -10.97
C LEU A 33 1.54 30.00 -11.99
N THR A 34 2.25 30.07 -13.12
CA THR A 34 2.02 31.12 -14.13
C THR A 34 0.97 30.76 -15.16
N GLU A 35 0.74 29.47 -15.40
CA GLU A 35 -0.22 28.98 -16.38
C GLU A 35 -1.27 28.10 -15.69
N GLU A 36 -2.49 28.63 -15.59
CA GLU A 36 -3.68 27.89 -15.19
C GLU A 36 -4.14 26.98 -16.33
N ILE A 37 -4.31 25.70 -16.02
CA ILE A 37 -4.73 24.67 -16.99
C ILE A 37 -6.13 24.11 -16.71
N GLY A 38 -6.78 24.60 -15.67
CA GLY A 38 -8.14 24.22 -15.30
C GLY A 38 -8.38 24.34 -13.80
N THR A 39 -9.47 23.74 -13.34
CA THR A 39 -9.86 23.69 -11.93
C THR A 39 -9.61 22.31 -11.31
N VAL A 40 -9.66 22.25 -9.98
CA VAL A 40 -9.43 21.03 -9.21
C VAL A 40 -10.65 20.09 -9.19
N GLU A 41 -11.86 20.62 -9.38
CA GLU A 41 -13.13 19.87 -9.31
C GLU A 41 -13.11 18.45 -9.91
N PRO A 42 -12.63 18.20 -11.15
CA PRO A 42 -12.68 16.86 -11.75
C PRO A 42 -11.73 15.85 -11.08
N PHE A 43 -10.79 16.34 -10.29
CA PHE A 43 -9.75 15.59 -9.62
C PHE A 43 -10.07 15.35 -8.15
N ASN A 44 -10.98 16.09 -7.55
CA ASN A 44 -11.36 15.90 -6.15
C ASN A 44 -11.85 14.48 -5.83
N HIS A 45 -11.74 14.15 -4.54
CA HIS A 45 -12.14 12.89 -3.92
C HIS A 45 -11.43 11.66 -4.48
N LYS A 46 -10.16 11.82 -4.86
CA LYS A 46 -9.29 10.76 -5.37
C LYS A 46 -7.94 10.80 -4.69
N VAL A 47 -7.27 9.66 -4.67
CA VAL A 47 -5.93 9.52 -4.10
C VAL A 47 -4.88 9.81 -5.15
N TYR A 48 -3.97 10.74 -4.84
CA TYR A 48 -2.84 11.11 -5.70
C TYR A 48 -1.53 10.98 -4.97
N ARG A 49 -0.46 10.75 -5.73
CA ARG A 49 0.90 10.85 -5.23
C ARG A 49 1.42 12.27 -5.45
N VAL A 50 1.93 12.87 -4.40
CA VAL A 50 2.64 14.15 -4.45
C VAL A 50 4.09 13.87 -4.83
N LEU A 51 4.53 14.45 -5.94
CA LEU A 51 5.87 14.27 -6.49
C LEU A 51 6.86 15.34 -6.02
N SER A 52 6.35 16.55 -5.81
CA SER A 52 7.12 17.70 -5.38
C SER A 52 6.20 18.62 -4.58
N THR A 53 6.79 19.43 -3.71
CA THR A 53 6.08 20.40 -2.88
C THR A 53 6.80 21.74 -2.90
N ARG A 54 6.05 22.83 -2.76
CA ARG A 54 6.60 24.17 -2.67
C ARG A 54 5.79 25.02 -1.70
N MET A 55 6.46 25.85 -0.93
CA MET A 55 5.80 26.89 -0.13
C MET A 55 5.84 28.21 -0.90
N ILE A 56 4.69 28.82 -1.15
CA ILE A 56 4.55 30.14 -1.80
C ILE A 56 3.63 30.95 -0.90
N GLU A 57 4.12 32.09 -0.40
CA GLU A 57 3.35 33.01 0.45
C GLU A 57 2.72 32.34 1.70
N GLY A 58 3.36 31.29 2.22
CA GLY A 58 2.87 30.53 3.38
C GLY A 58 1.92 29.38 3.03
N GLU A 59 1.57 29.21 1.76
CA GLU A 59 0.69 28.15 1.28
C GLU A 59 1.49 27.00 0.67
N LEU A 60 1.06 25.77 0.98
CA LEU A 60 1.67 24.55 0.46
C LEU A 60 1.05 24.19 -0.89
N TYR A 61 1.88 24.10 -1.92
CA TYR A 61 1.52 23.57 -3.23
C TYR A 61 2.17 22.21 -3.44
N GLY A 62 1.48 21.30 -4.13
CA GLY A 62 1.98 19.97 -4.48
C GLY A 62 1.77 19.63 -5.95
N TYR A 63 2.79 19.02 -6.56
CA TYR A 63 2.69 18.49 -7.92
C TYR A 63 2.12 17.07 -7.89
N LEU A 64 0.92 16.89 -8.45
CA LEU A 64 0.15 15.66 -8.31
C LEU A 64 0.31 14.70 -9.50
N LYS A 65 0.38 13.41 -9.16
CA LYS A 65 0.36 12.31 -10.13
C LYS A 65 -0.65 11.24 -9.74
N GLY A 66 -1.58 10.99 -10.65
CA GLY A 66 -2.48 9.83 -10.63
C GLY A 66 -1.98 8.77 -11.61
N GLN A 67 -2.84 8.35 -12.54
CA GLN A 67 -2.40 7.55 -13.70
C GLN A 67 -1.49 8.36 -14.64
N ARG A 68 -1.79 9.64 -14.79
CA ARG A 68 -0.97 10.65 -15.47
C ARG A 68 -0.62 11.77 -14.48
N GLU A 69 0.34 12.60 -14.87
CA GLU A 69 0.59 13.86 -14.18
C GLU A 69 -0.61 14.79 -14.36
N ILE A 70 -0.97 15.48 -13.29
CA ILE A 70 -2.16 16.33 -13.22
C ILE A 70 -1.72 17.79 -13.28
N GLY A 71 -0.89 18.23 -12.33
CA GLY A 71 -0.44 19.61 -12.23
C GLY A 71 -0.09 19.97 -10.79
N TRP A 72 0.24 21.25 -10.58
CA TRP A 72 0.43 21.85 -9.26
C TRP A 72 -0.91 22.32 -8.72
N VAL A 73 -1.18 22.00 -7.47
CA VAL A 73 -2.39 22.41 -6.76
C VAL A 73 -2.04 22.87 -5.36
N LYS A 74 -2.83 23.80 -4.84
CA LYS A 74 -2.80 24.18 -3.43
C LYS A 74 -3.29 23.01 -2.57
N LEU A 75 -2.62 22.73 -1.46
CA LEU A 75 -2.89 21.60 -0.58
C LEU A 75 -3.26 22.11 0.82
N GLN A 76 -4.44 22.71 0.94
CA GLN A 76 -4.92 23.29 2.20
C GLN A 76 -5.82 22.30 2.95
N ASN A 77 -6.81 21.76 2.27
CA ASN A 77 -7.86 20.93 2.86
C ASN A 77 -7.61 19.43 2.64
N SER A 78 -6.78 19.08 1.66
CA SER A 78 -6.42 17.70 1.34
C SER A 78 -5.86 16.92 2.53
N HIS A 79 -6.26 15.66 2.62
CA HIS A 79 -5.87 14.77 3.70
C HIS A 79 -4.63 13.95 3.33
N TYR A 80 -3.70 13.83 4.29
CA TYR A 80 -2.56 12.92 4.15
C TYR A 80 -3.03 11.46 4.16
N VAL A 81 -2.50 10.66 3.22
CA VAL A 81 -2.74 9.22 3.16
C VAL A 81 -1.46 8.50 3.57
N PHE A 82 -1.53 7.86 4.73
CA PHE A 82 -0.46 7.02 5.26
C PHE A 82 -0.38 5.72 4.46
N ASN A 83 0.79 5.45 3.90
CA ASN A 83 1.04 4.20 3.21
C ASN A 83 1.25 3.06 4.19
N LYS A 84 0.82 1.88 3.75
CA LYS A 84 0.96 0.63 4.47
C LYS A 84 1.23 -0.49 3.48
N GLN A 85 1.58 -1.65 4.01
CA GLN A 85 1.60 -2.85 3.18
C GLN A 85 0.19 -3.09 2.65
N ASN A 86 0.07 -3.50 1.39
CA ASN A 86 -1.23 -3.85 0.84
C ASN A 86 -1.72 -5.15 1.51
N GLU A 87 -2.90 -5.15 2.11
CA GLU A 87 -3.57 -6.38 2.53
C GLU A 87 -4.83 -6.63 1.70
N ILE A 88 -5.13 -7.91 1.52
CA ILE A 88 -6.35 -8.37 0.88
C ILE A 88 -7.41 -8.45 1.98
N VAL A 89 -8.58 -7.87 1.74
CA VAL A 89 -9.64 -7.79 2.75
C VAL A 89 -11.01 -8.07 2.15
N PHE A 90 -11.93 -8.55 2.98
CA PHE A 90 -13.37 -8.50 2.76
C PHE A 90 -14.00 -7.49 3.71
N VAL A 91 -15.12 -6.90 3.29
CA VAL A 91 -15.96 -6.13 4.22
C VAL A 91 -16.77 -7.13 5.03
N LYS A 92 -16.77 -7.00 6.37
CA LYS A 92 -17.60 -7.83 7.24
C LYS A 92 -19.06 -7.58 6.88
N ASN A 93 -19.80 -8.66 6.63
CA ASN A 93 -21.16 -8.61 6.09
C ASN A 93 -22.14 -8.13 7.17
N LYS A 94 -22.26 -6.81 7.32
CA LYS A 94 -23.22 -6.15 8.20
C LYS A 94 -24.11 -5.24 7.34
N ASP A 95 -25.41 -5.23 7.60
CA ASP A 95 -26.30 -4.30 6.92
C ASP A 95 -25.83 -2.86 7.15
N GLY A 96 -25.64 -2.10 6.08
CA GLY A 96 -25.36 -0.67 6.17
C GLY A 96 -24.00 -0.26 6.73
N VAL A 97 -22.91 -0.95 6.38
CA VAL A 97 -21.55 -0.48 6.70
C VAL A 97 -21.24 0.83 5.96
N GLN A 98 -21.75 1.94 6.50
CA GLN A 98 -21.53 3.30 6.05
C GLN A 98 -20.94 4.07 7.21
N ASN A 99 -19.80 4.71 6.96
CA ASN A 99 -19.20 5.64 7.91
C ASN A 99 -19.43 7.07 7.42
N GLU A 100 -19.29 8.02 8.34
CA GLU A 100 -19.47 9.44 8.08
C GLU A 100 -18.64 9.91 6.88
N LEU A 101 -17.44 9.35 6.70
CA LEU A 101 -16.52 9.71 5.63
C LEU A 101 -17.05 9.34 4.24
N ASN A 102 -17.61 8.14 4.11
CA ASN A 102 -18.26 7.71 2.88
C ASN A 102 -19.51 8.53 2.57
N ILE A 103 -20.22 9.02 3.59
CA ILE A 103 -21.38 9.90 3.41
C ILE A 103 -20.93 11.27 2.89
N THR A 104 -19.96 11.88 3.57
CA THR A 104 -19.40 13.20 3.22
C THR A 104 -18.91 13.26 1.78
N TYR A 105 -18.16 12.25 1.34
CA TYR A 105 -17.58 12.21 0.00
C TYR A 105 -18.40 11.40 -1.02
N GLN A 106 -19.66 11.06 -0.68
CA GLN A 106 -20.62 10.39 -1.56
C GLN A 106 -20.19 9.01 -2.09
N PHE A 107 -19.43 8.25 -1.30
CA PHE A 107 -19.06 6.84 -1.58
C PHE A 107 -20.13 5.83 -1.15
N ILE A 108 -21.33 6.27 -0.73
CA ILE A 108 -22.37 5.40 -0.17
C ILE A 108 -22.78 4.30 -1.16
N GLY A 109 -22.91 4.63 -2.45
CA GLY A 109 -23.32 3.69 -3.50
C GLY A 109 -22.27 2.63 -3.86
N GLU A 110 -21.04 2.75 -3.36
CA GLU A 110 -19.91 1.89 -3.73
C GLU A 110 -19.78 0.65 -2.84
N PHE A 111 -20.55 0.50 -1.77
CA PHE A 111 -20.49 -0.66 -0.87
C PHE A 111 -21.72 -1.57 -0.98
N THR A 112 -22.11 -1.90 -2.21
CA THR A 112 -23.17 -2.87 -2.50
C THR A 112 -22.80 -4.27 -1.99
N GLN A 113 -23.80 -5.13 -1.81
CA GLN A 113 -23.59 -6.53 -1.39
C GLN A 113 -22.63 -7.28 -2.33
N ASP A 114 -22.68 -7.00 -3.63
CA ASP A 114 -21.74 -7.54 -4.62
C ASP A 114 -20.29 -7.13 -4.32
N ILE A 115 -20.06 -5.88 -3.92
CA ILE A 115 -18.72 -5.39 -3.57
C ILE A 115 -18.24 -5.98 -2.25
N GLN A 116 -19.12 -6.15 -1.26
CA GLN A 116 -18.80 -6.81 0.01
C GLN A 116 -18.38 -8.27 -0.16
N ASN A 117 -18.87 -8.94 -1.21
CA ASN A 117 -18.48 -10.32 -1.57
C ASN A 117 -17.24 -10.43 -2.47
N LYS A 118 -16.59 -9.31 -2.80
CA LYS A 118 -15.37 -9.30 -3.61
C LYS A 118 -14.15 -9.04 -2.72
N PHE A 119 -13.02 -9.61 -3.12
CA PHE A 119 -11.75 -9.26 -2.51
C PHE A 119 -11.42 -7.81 -2.84
N LEU A 120 -11.15 -7.03 -1.81
CA LEU A 120 -10.66 -5.66 -1.92
C LEU A 120 -9.20 -5.63 -1.47
N THR A 121 -8.53 -4.53 -1.74
CA THR A 121 -7.18 -4.27 -1.25
C THR A 121 -7.22 -3.02 -0.39
N SER A 122 -6.84 -3.14 0.88
CA SER A 122 -6.48 -1.96 1.66
C SER A 122 -5.08 -1.53 1.26
N LYS A 123 -4.89 -0.24 0.94
CA LYS A 123 -3.60 0.30 0.48
C LYS A 123 -3.06 1.44 1.32
N GLY A 124 -3.87 2.00 2.21
CA GLY A 124 -3.55 3.23 2.90
C GLY A 124 -4.50 3.47 4.06
N LEU A 125 -4.08 4.35 4.96
CA LEU A 125 -4.90 4.87 6.04
C LEU A 125 -5.05 6.37 5.90
N MET A 126 -6.20 6.89 6.30
CA MET A 126 -6.43 8.33 6.42
C MET A 126 -7.01 8.61 7.80
N LYS A 127 -6.52 9.68 8.42
CA LYS A 127 -7.04 10.15 9.69
C LYS A 127 -8.12 11.20 9.45
N TYR A 128 -9.32 10.96 9.94
CA TYR A 128 -10.45 11.88 9.85
C TYR A 128 -11.14 12.01 11.21
N LYS A 129 -11.31 13.25 11.68
CA LYS A 129 -11.88 13.56 13.01
C LYS A 129 -11.30 12.74 14.17
N GLY A 130 -10.00 12.44 14.11
CA GLY A 130 -9.29 11.69 15.15
C GLY A 130 -9.25 10.17 14.95
N GLU A 131 -10.11 9.61 14.09
CA GLU A 131 -10.16 8.17 13.80
C GLU A 131 -9.42 7.82 12.50
N PHE A 132 -8.91 6.60 12.41
CA PHE A 132 -8.29 6.07 11.19
C PHE A 132 -9.28 5.26 10.36
N TYR A 133 -9.21 5.48 9.06
CA TYR A 133 -9.97 4.73 8.06
C TYR A 133 -9.04 4.13 7.02
N GLU A 134 -9.29 2.88 6.67
CA GLU A 134 -8.63 2.12 5.62
C GLU A 134 -9.18 2.54 4.25
N LEU A 135 -8.28 2.76 3.29
CA LEU A 135 -8.64 3.10 1.91
C LEU A 135 -8.74 1.83 1.10
N LEU A 136 -9.96 1.52 0.66
CA LEU A 136 -10.26 0.29 -0.05
C LEU A 136 -10.26 0.48 -1.56
N PHE A 137 -9.64 -0.47 -2.24
CA PHE A 137 -9.52 -0.48 -3.69
C PHE A 137 -9.99 -1.80 -4.27
N GLN A 138 -10.74 -1.71 -5.37
CA GLN A 138 -10.96 -2.82 -6.27
C GLN A 138 -10.00 -2.68 -7.44
N LYS A 139 -8.99 -3.57 -7.50
CA LYS A 139 -7.86 -3.46 -8.43
C LYS A 139 -7.16 -2.09 -8.30
N LYS A 140 -7.47 -1.14 -9.20
CA LYS A 140 -6.95 0.24 -9.22
C LYS A 140 -8.01 1.29 -8.88
N ARG A 141 -9.29 0.93 -8.86
CA ARG A 141 -10.39 1.86 -8.55
C ARG A 141 -10.49 2.02 -7.03
N PHE A 142 -10.51 3.27 -6.57
CA PHE A 142 -10.83 3.59 -5.18
C PHE A 142 -12.33 3.42 -4.97
N ILE A 143 -12.73 2.73 -3.89
CA ILE A 143 -14.12 2.36 -3.59
C ILE A 143 -14.65 3.18 -2.41
N GLY A 144 -13.77 3.50 -1.45
CA GLY A 144 -14.12 4.32 -0.31
C GLY A 144 -13.34 3.89 0.93
N PHE A 145 -13.90 4.26 2.08
CA PHE A 145 -13.24 4.17 3.37
C PHE A 145 -13.90 3.12 4.26
N MET A 146 -13.12 2.48 5.13
CA MET A 146 -13.63 1.51 6.08
C MET A 146 -12.89 1.54 7.40
N LYS A 147 -13.57 1.29 8.52
CA LYS A 147 -12.87 1.07 9.80
C LYS A 147 -12.18 -0.30 9.75
N SER A 148 -10.98 -0.41 10.30
CA SER A 148 -10.26 -1.69 10.38
C SER A 148 -11.07 -2.80 11.07
N SER A 149 -11.90 -2.44 12.05
CA SER A 149 -12.80 -3.35 12.76
C SER A 149 -13.88 -4.00 11.89
N ASP A 150 -14.23 -3.37 10.77
CA ASP A 150 -15.25 -3.83 9.83
C ASP A 150 -14.64 -4.55 8.62
N LEU A 151 -13.35 -4.89 8.70
CA LEU A 151 -12.63 -5.67 7.70
C LEU A 151 -12.30 -7.06 8.21
N ASP A 152 -12.51 -8.05 7.36
CA ASP A 152 -11.91 -9.37 7.51
C ASP A 152 -10.65 -9.45 6.66
N VAL A 153 -9.50 -9.56 7.31
CA VAL A 153 -8.19 -9.44 6.68
C VAL A 153 -7.66 -10.81 6.31
N GLY A 154 -7.07 -10.91 5.12
CA GLY A 154 -6.45 -12.14 4.64
C GLY A 154 -5.09 -12.36 5.30
N PHE A 155 -4.98 -13.40 6.11
CA PHE A 155 -3.73 -13.81 6.74
C PHE A 155 -2.96 -14.78 5.84
N HIS A 156 -1.77 -14.36 5.42
CA HIS A 156 -0.87 -15.25 4.70
C HIS A 156 -0.31 -16.31 5.64
N VAL A 157 -0.52 -17.57 5.29
CA VAL A 157 -0.02 -18.73 6.04
C VAL A 157 0.71 -19.68 5.08
N ASN A 158 1.46 -20.62 5.62
CA ASN A 158 2.17 -21.62 4.83
C ASN A 158 2.22 -22.93 5.63
N GLU A 159 1.08 -23.60 5.71
CA GLU A 159 0.86 -24.72 6.62
C GLU A 159 0.23 -25.88 5.85
N SER A 160 0.72 -27.10 6.09
CA SER A 160 0.12 -28.30 5.49
C SER A 160 -1.19 -28.62 6.18
N VAL A 161 -2.25 -28.81 5.40
CA VAL A 161 -3.59 -29.08 5.89
C VAL A 161 -4.20 -30.29 5.20
N LYS A 162 -5.06 -31.00 5.95
CA LYS A 162 -5.89 -32.07 5.40
C LYS A 162 -7.32 -31.58 5.30
N LEU A 163 -7.93 -31.84 4.15
CA LEU A 163 -9.34 -31.57 3.91
C LEU A 163 -10.19 -32.76 4.36
N LEU A 164 -11.42 -32.49 4.77
CA LEU A 164 -12.45 -33.52 5.02
C LEU A 164 -12.86 -34.18 3.70
N GLN A 165 -13.33 -35.43 3.72
CA GLN A 165 -13.58 -36.19 2.47
C GLN A 165 -14.62 -35.53 1.56
N GLU A 166 -15.57 -34.81 2.15
CA GLU A 166 -16.65 -34.07 1.51
C GLU A 166 -16.28 -32.61 1.17
N ALA A 167 -15.01 -32.22 1.28
CA ALA A 167 -14.58 -30.87 1.00
C ALA A 167 -14.82 -30.49 -0.46
N GLU A 168 -15.46 -29.34 -0.67
CA GLU A 168 -15.64 -28.75 -1.98
C GLU A 168 -14.58 -27.67 -2.23
N LEU A 169 -13.99 -27.71 -3.41
CA LEU A 169 -12.98 -26.75 -3.86
C LEU A 169 -13.53 -25.89 -4.98
N PHE A 170 -13.11 -24.62 -4.99
CA PHE A 170 -13.64 -23.60 -5.89
C PHE A 170 -12.51 -22.82 -6.57
N LEU A 171 -12.77 -22.32 -7.77
CA LEU A 171 -11.79 -21.49 -8.51
C LEU A 171 -11.73 -20.04 -8.01
N GLU A 172 -12.78 -19.57 -7.35
CA GLU A 172 -12.94 -18.18 -6.94
C GLU A 172 -13.41 -18.05 -5.49
N SER A 173 -13.07 -16.91 -4.87
CA SER A 173 -13.35 -16.65 -3.45
C SER A 173 -14.85 -16.49 -3.14
N ARG A 174 -15.70 -16.38 -4.17
CA ARG A 174 -17.17 -16.35 -4.03
C ARG A 174 -17.78 -17.75 -3.93
N LEU A 175 -16.98 -18.79 -4.17
CA LEU A 175 -17.39 -20.20 -4.10
C LEU A 175 -18.55 -20.53 -5.05
N GLU A 176 -18.62 -19.86 -6.21
CA GLU A 176 -19.66 -20.11 -7.23
C GLU A 176 -19.24 -21.23 -8.18
N THR A 177 -17.97 -21.20 -8.64
CA THR A 177 -17.44 -22.19 -9.60
C THR A 177 -16.73 -23.34 -8.88
N LYS A 178 -17.44 -24.45 -8.67
CA LYS A 178 -16.90 -25.69 -8.09
C LYS A 178 -15.92 -26.38 -9.06
N VAL A 179 -14.84 -26.94 -8.53
CA VAL A 179 -13.89 -27.74 -9.30
C VAL A 179 -14.35 -29.20 -9.30
N GLU A 180 -14.49 -29.76 -10.49
CA GLU A 180 -14.80 -31.18 -10.66
C GLU A 180 -13.54 -32.06 -10.57
N ASN A 181 -13.68 -33.29 -10.09
CA ASN A 181 -12.64 -34.33 -10.08
C ASN A 181 -11.37 -34.00 -9.27
N VAL A 182 -11.49 -33.24 -8.18
CA VAL A 182 -10.33 -33.01 -7.31
C VAL A 182 -10.16 -34.14 -6.29
N ASN A 183 -8.94 -34.67 -6.17
CA ASN A 183 -8.62 -35.65 -5.15
C ASN A 183 -8.43 -34.96 -3.79
N VAL A 184 -9.44 -35.07 -2.93
CA VAL A 184 -9.44 -34.46 -1.60
C VAL A 184 -8.40 -35.10 -0.66
N LYS A 185 -7.81 -36.24 -1.06
CA LYS A 185 -6.72 -36.92 -0.33
C LYS A 185 -5.32 -36.38 -0.65
N ASP A 186 -5.20 -35.44 -1.57
CA ASP A 186 -3.91 -34.82 -1.87
C ASP A 186 -3.41 -34.01 -0.67
N ASP A 187 -2.10 -33.76 -0.63
CA ASP A 187 -1.50 -32.89 0.38
C ASP A 187 -1.72 -31.42 -0.01
N TYR A 188 -2.53 -30.71 0.78
CA TYR A 188 -2.82 -29.30 0.56
C TYR A 188 -1.93 -28.42 1.44
N THR A 189 -1.53 -27.27 0.91
CA THR A 189 -0.91 -26.20 1.68
C THR A 189 -1.86 -25.02 1.78
N LEU A 190 -2.25 -24.63 2.99
CA LEU A 190 -3.02 -23.42 3.22
C LEU A 190 -2.11 -22.20 3.02
N ARG A 191 -2.55 -21.25 2.18
CA ARG A 191 -1.79 -20.07 1.76
C ARG A 191 -2.38 -18.75 2.25
N LEU A 192 -3.69 -18.70 2.42
CA LEU A 192 -4.41 -17.50 2.84
C LEU A 192 -5.65 -17.91 3.63
N VAL A 193 -5.97 -17.18 4.70
CA VAL A 193 -7.13 -17.43 5.56
C VAL A 193 -7.88 -16.14 5.81
N PHE A 194 -9.21 -16.22 5.74
CA PHE A 194 -10.16 -15.18 6.11
C PHE A 194 -11.04 -15.73 7.24
N PRO A 195 -10.67 -15.49 8.52
CA PRO A 195 -11.33 -16.14 9.65
C PRO A 195 -12.82 -15.82 9.76
N GLU A 196 -13.22 -14.56 9.56
CA GLU A 196 -14.61 -14.12 9.75
C GLU A 196 -15.50 -14.55 8.59
N LYS A 197 -14.99 -14.50 7.36
CA LYS A 197 -15.69 -15.00 6.16
C LYS A 197 -15.75 -16.53 6.13
N GLY A 198 -14.88 -17.20 6.90
CA GLY A 198 -14.84 -18.65 6.97
C GLY A 198 -14.29 -19.31 5.72
N ILE A 199 -13.42 -18.64 4.97
CA ILE A 199 -12.82 -19.18 3.73
C ILE A 199 -11.29 -19.16 3.77
N GLY A 200 -10.69 -20.08 3.03
CA GLY A 200 -9.24 -20.19 2.87
C GLY A 200 -8.84 -20.45 1.42
N LYS A 201 -7.59 -20.15 1.11
CA LYS A 201 -6.96 -20.48 -0.18
C LYS A 201 -5.93 -21.57 0.03
N VAL A 202 -6.10 -22.69 -0.65
CA VAL A 202 -5.22 -23.86 -0.59
C VAL A 202 -4.48 -24.07 -1.90
N GLU A 203 -3.30 -24.68 -1.84
CA GLU A 203 -2.48 -25.05 -2.98
C GLU A 203 -2.25 -26.57 -2.99
N ALA A 204 -2.43 -27.20 -4.15
CA ALA A 204 -2.05 -28.58 -4.41
C ALA A 204 -1.55 -28.71 -5.86
N GLY A 205 -0.42 -29.40 -6.08
CA GLY A 205 0.13 -29.60 -7.42
C GLY A 205 0.44 -28.31 -8.19
N GLY A 206 0.72 -27.19 -7.50
CA GLY A 206 0.92 -25.87 -8.11
C GLY A 206 -0.36 -25.15 -8.56
N GLN A 207 -1.54 -25.75 -8.33
CA GLN A 207 -2.83 -25.12 -8.56
C GLN A 207 -3.40 -24.54 -7.26
N LEU A 208 -4.16 -23.46 -7.38
CA LEU A 208 -4.74 -22.73 -6.25
C LEU A 208 -6.25 -22.85 -6.25
N TYR A 209 -6.81 -23.18 -5.10
CA TYR A 209 -8.24 -23.35 -4.90
C TYR A 209 -8.71 -22.57 -3.67
N TRP A 210 -10.00 -22.30 -3.63
CA TRP A 210 -10.72 -21.75 -2.49
C TRP A 210 -11.54 -22.85 -1.82
N VAL A 211 -11.62 -22.80 -0.49
CA VAL A 211 -12.32 -23.78 0.33
C VAL A 211 -12.95 -23.09 1.53
N GLU A 212 -14.09 -23.57 2.01
CA GLU A 212 -14.59 -23.14 3.31
C GLU A 212 -13.75 -23.75 4.43
N LEU A 213 -13.41 -22.95 5.45
CA LEU A 213 -12.54 -23.39 6.55
C LEU A 213 -13.15 -24.56 7.33
N LYS A 214 -14.49 -24.70 7.34
CA LYS A 214 -15.19 -25.84 7.97
C LYS A 214 -14.80 -27.20 7.36
N HIS A 215 -14.29 -27.21 6.13
CA HIS A 215 -13.82 -28.41 5.43
C HIS A 215 -12.34 -28.72 5.68
N ILE A 216 -11.64 -27.92 6.48
CA ILE A 216 -10.29 -28.22 6.95
C ILE A 216 -10.39 -28.96 8.28
N ASN A 217 -9.51 -29.94 8.52
CA ASN A 217 -9.45 -30.63 9.80
C ASN A 217 -9.36 -29.64 10.97
N LYS A 218 -10.30 -29.75 11.92
CA LYS A 218 -10.48 -28.80 13.02
C LYS A 218 -9.22 -28.59 13.86
N GLN A 219 -8.50 -29.67 14.20
CA GLN A 219 -7.29 -29.55 15.04
C GLN A 219 -6.19 -28.75 14.33
N HIS A 220 -6.04 -28.93 13.01
CA HIS A 220 -5.10 -28.16 12.22
C HIS A 220 -5.54 -26.69 12.13
N LEU A 221 -6.82 -26.46 11.88
CA LEU A 221 -7.37 -25.12 11.75
C LEU A 221 -7.23 -24.32 13.06
N ASP A 222 -7.63 -24.89 14.20
CA ASP A 222 -7.55 -24.22 15.51
C ASP A 222 -6.10 -23.86 15.87
N SER A 223 -5.14 -24.73 15.54
CA SER A 223 -3.71 -24.47 15.70
C SER A 223 -3.21 -23.30 14.83
N ILE A 224 -3.73 -23.17 13.61
CA ILE A 224 -3.36 -22.07 12.71
C ILE A 224 -3.99 -20.77 13.19
N LEU A 225 -5.29 -20.77 13.49
CA LEU A 225 -6.04 -19.59 13.92
C LEU A 225 -5.53 -19.02 15.24
N SER A 226 -5.15 -19.86 16.21
CA SER A 226 -4.57 -19.40 17.48
C SER A 226 -3.20 -18.73 17.37
N ARG A 227 -2.49 -18.91 16.24
CA ARG A 227 -1.21 -18.27 15.96
C ARG A 227 -1.35 -16.99 15.13
N LEU A 228 -2.55 -16.69 14.64
CA LEU A 228 -2.78 -15.45 13.91
C LEU A 228 -2.67 -14.28 14.88
N GLN A 229 -1.88 -13.28 14.49
CA GLN A 229 -1.80 -12.04 15.25
C GLN A 229 -3.05 -11.20 15.00
N ASP A 230 -3.48 -10.49 16.03
CA ASP A 230 -4.55 -9.51 15.90
C ASP A 230 -4.16 -8.44 14.88
N TYR A 231 -5.15 -8.03 14.08
CA TYR A 231 -4.93 -7.05 13.03
C TYR A 231 -4.95 -5.63 13.59
N HIS A 232 -3.76 -5.07 13.79
CA HIS A 232 -3.55 -3.72 14.30
C HIS A 232 -2.97 -2.77 13.24
N SER A 233 -3.72 -2.49 12.18
CA SER A 233 -3.23 -1.61 11.11
C SER A 233 -2.98 -0.17 11.53
N THR A 234 -3.54 0.26 12.65
CA THR A 234 -3.42 1.63 13.17
C THR A 234 -2.27 1.81 14.16
N GLU A 235 -1.54 0.73 14.46
CA GLU A 235 -0.30 0.82 15.25
C GLU A 235 0.86 1.28 14.38
N ASP A 236 1.70 2.16 14.94
CA ASP A 236 2.91 2.68 14.30
C ASP A 236 2.71 3.21 12.86
N VAL A 237 1.52 3.72 12.54
CA VAL A 237 1.12 4.17 11.19
C VAL A 237 2.14 5.11 10.55
N GLU A 238 2.66 6.05 11.33
CA GLU A 238 3.67 7.02 10.86
C GLU A 238 4.99 6.32 10.46
N MET A 239 5.44 5.36 11.27
CA MET A 239 6.66 4.60 10.98
C MET A 239 6.46 3.68 9.77
N ASN A 240 5.31 3.00 9.71
CA ASN A 240 4.93 2.14 8.60
C ASN A 240 4.86 2.91 7.28
N ASP A 241 4.28 4.11 7.29
CA ASP A 241 4.24 5.00 6.12
C ASP A 241 5.64 5.36 5.63
N LEU A 242 6.53 5.78 6.51
CA LEU A 242 7.92 6.09 6.15
C LEU A 242 8.65 4.88 5.55
N ILE A 243 8.50 3.71 6.17
CA ILE A 243 9.09 2.46 5.67
C ILE A 243 8.56 2.15 4.27
N GLN A 244 7.25 2.22 4.06
CA GLN A 244 6.65 1.89 2.77
C GLN A 244 6.97 2.90 1.67
N ASN A 245 7.04 4.20 2.01
CA ASN A 245 7.50 5.24 1.10
C ASN A 245 8.94 4.97 0.65
N PHE A 246 9.83 4.66 1.59
CA PHE A 246 11.21 4.30 1.29
C PHE A 246 11.33 3.05 0.42
N LEU A 247 10.62 1.98 0.76
CA LEU A 247 10.63 0.72 -0.01
C LEU A 247 10.13 0.94 -1.45
N THR A 248 9.08 1.76 -1.60
CA THR A 248 8.52 2.11 -2.91
C THR A 248 9.51 2.90 -3.77
N GLU A 249 10.16 3.91 -3.19
CA GLU A 249 11.20 4.67 -3.89
C GLU A 249 12.38 3.80 -4.28
N ARG A 250 12.85 2.94 -3.36
CA ARG A 250 13.93 1.98 -3.62
C ARG A 250 13.58 1.03 -4.77
N LYS A 251 12.35 0.51 -4.80
CA LYS A 251 11.88 -0.38 -5.88
C LYS A 251 11.89 0.34 -7.24
N LYS A 252 11.40 1.58 -7.29
CA LYS A 252 11.43 2.42 -8.50
C LYS A 252 12.87 2.70 -8.97
N ALA A 253 13.74 3.06 -8.04
CA ALA A 253 15.14 3.32 -8.34
C ALA A 253 15.86 2.09 -8.90
N LYS A 254 15.64 0.92 -8.26
CA LYS A 254 16.18 -0.36 -8.75
C LYS A 254 15.70 -0.63 -10.18
N HIS A 255 14.41 -0.41 -10.45
CA HIS A 255 13.86 -0.60 -11.79
C HIS A 255 14.51 0.32 -12.83
N ILE A 256 14.63 1.63 -12.55
CA ILE A 256 15.30 2.59 -13.44
C ILE A 256 16.75 2.17 -13.70
N LEU A 257 17.50 1.80 -12.66
CA LEU A 257 18.87 1.33 -12.80
C LEU A 257 18.95 0.06 -13.66
N MET A 258 18.05 -0.89 -13.47
CA MET A 258 17.99 -2.10 -14.30
C MET A 258 17.68 -1.78 -15.76
N THR A 259 16.77 -0.86 -16.04
CA THR A 259 16.46 -0.41 -17.40
C THR A 259 17.65 0.29 -18.04
N LEU A 260 18.30 1.23 -17.34
CA LEU A 260 19.50 1.91 -17.83
C LEU A 260 20.68 0.96 -18.09
N VAL A 261 20.86 -0.05 -17.22
CA VAL A 261 21.87 -1.10 -17.45
C VAL A 261 21.52 -1.93 -18.68
N LYS A 262 20.26 -2.34 -18.84
CA LYS A 262 19.79 -3.07 -20.03
C LYS A 262 19.99 -2.26 -21.32
N ASP A 263 19.66 -0.97 -21.28
CA ASP A 263 19.84 -0.07 -22.43
C ASP A 263 21.33 0.08 -22.75
N LYS A 264 22.21 0.21 -21.75
CA LYS A 264 23.67 0.22 -21.96
C LYS A 264 24.22 -1.12 -22.45
N THR A 265 23.69 -2.26 -22.03
CA THR A 265 24.13 -3.57 -22.54
C THR A 265 23.64 -3.82 -23.95
N ASN A 266 22.44 -3.34 -24.31
CA ASN A 266 21.87 -3.48 -25.64
C ASN A 266 22.50 -2.50 -26.65
N ASN A 267 22.83 -1.28 -26.21
CA ASN A 267 23.51 -0.27 -27.03
C ASN A 267 25.05 -0.37 -26.95
N GLY A 268 25.58 -1.22 -26.06
CA GLY A 268 27.01 -1.42 -25.79
C GLY A 268 27.63 -2.61 -26.53
N ALA A 269 26.89 -3.28 -27.42
CA ALA A 269 27.46 -4.25 -28.36
C ALA A 269 28.36 -3.61 -29.43
N SER A 270 28.51 -2.28 -29.42
CA SER A 270 29.43 -1.54 -30.28
C SER A 270 30.25 -0.53 -29.47
N THR A 271 31.15 -0.98 -28.61
CA THR A 271 32.48 -0.35 -28.40
C THR A 271 33.27 -1.11 -27.32
N THR A 272 34.28 -1.83 -27.78
CA THR A 272 35.39 -2.34 -26.99
C THR A 272 36.33 -1.20 -26.62
N SER A 273 36.39 -0.82 -25.34
CA SER A 273 37.62 -0.39 -24.63
C SER A 273 37.30 0.00 -23.18
N ASP A 274 38.31 -0.17 -22.33
CA ASP A 274 38.43 0.35 -20.95
C ASP A 274 38.15 -0.62 -19.79
N GLN A 275 39.05 -1.59 -19.68
CA GLN A 275 39.28 -2.45 -18.52
C GLN A 275 40.09 -1.78 -17.37
N PHE A 276 40.26 -0.46 -17.33
CA PHE A 276 41.12 0.20 -16.32
C PHE A 276 40.45 1.19 -15.34
N GLU A 277 39.12 1.33 -15.33
CA GLU A 277 38.40 2.28 -14.45
C GLU A 277 37.71 1.65 -13.21
N GLY A 278 38.10 0.45 -12.78
CA GLY A 278 37.30 -0.33 -11.81
C GLY A 278 37.11 0.26 -10.41
N THR A 279 38.05 1.06 -9.89
CA THR A 279 38.06 1.51 -8.48
C THR A 279 37.64 2.96 -8.27
N SER A 280 37.99 3.88 -9.18
CA SER A 280 37.52 5.28 -9.13
C SER A 280 36.00 5.38 -9.36
N ASN A 281 35.46 4.51 -10.20
CA ASN A 281 34.03 4.45 -10.51
C ASN A 281 33.20 3.99 -9.30
N VAL A 282 33.74 3.17 -8.40
CA VAL A 282 32.99 2.69 -7.21
C VAL A 282 32.90 3.78 -6.15
N HIS A 283 33.96 4.55 -5.89
CA HIS A 283 33.89 5.68 -4.96
C HIS A 283 32.98 6.79 -5.49
N THR A 284 33.07 7.11 -6.78
CA THR A 284 32.22 8.11 -7.43
C THR A 284 30.77 7.63 -7.50
N ARG A 285 30.50 6.36 -7.82
CA ARG A 285 29.14 5.78 -7.75
C ARG A 285 28.61 5.75 -6.32
N TYR A 286 29.45 5.45 -5.33
CA TYR A 286 29.06 5.48 -3.92
C TYR A 286 28.74 6.91 -3.45
N GLN A 287 29.57 7.89 -3.78
CA GLN A 287 29.31 9.30 -3.47
C GLN A 287 28.08 9.82 -4.21
N ASN A 288 27.90 9.45 -5.48
CA ASN A 288 26.71 9.79 -6.26
C ASN A 288 25.46 9.12 -5.70
N LEU A 289 25.54 7.85 -5.27
CA LEU A 289 24.43 7.16 -4.63
C LEU A 289 24.12 7.79 -3.26
N LYS A 290 25.14 8.07 -2.45
CA LYS A 290 25.06 8.73 -1.13
C LYS A 290 24.44 10.13 -1.23
N ASN A 291 24.83 10.91 -2.25
CA ASN A 291 24.34 12.27 -2.49
C ASN A 291 23.04 12.30 -3.31
N SER A 292 22.66 11.19 -3.96
CA SER A 292 21.37 11.03 -4.60
C SER A 292 20.25 11.08 -3.56
N LYS A 293 19.03 11.38 -4.01
CA LYS A 293 17.82 11.38 -3.18
C LYS A 293 17.68 10.10 -2.34
N LEU A 294 18.03 8.95 -2.92
CA LEU A 294 17.98 7.63 -2.27
C LEU A 294 19.05 7.43 -1.19
N GLY A 295 20.28 7.87 -1.41
CA GLY A 295 21.35 7.77 -0.41
C GLY A 295 21.13 8.71 0.76
N LYS A 296 20.60 9.91 0.48
CA LYS A 296 20.13 10.84 1.51
C LYS A 296 19.00 10.22 2.32
N LEU A 297 18.01 9.59 1.68
CA LEU A 297 16.95 8.84 2.38
C LEU A 297 17.49 7.65 3.19
N GLN A 298 18.45 6.88 2.68
CA GLN A 298 19.07 5.75 3.40
C GLN A 298 19.80 6.20 4.66
N ILE A 299 20.63 7.24 4.56
CA ILE A 299 21.35 7.80 5.71
C ILE A 299 20.36 8.33 6.75
N LYS A 300 19.31 9.02 6.29
CA LYS A 300 18.26 9.56 7.16
C LYS A 300 17.45 8.46 7.85
N TYR A 301 17.06 7.41 7.14
CA TYR A 301 16.44 6.21 7.71
C TYR A 301 17.30 5.57 8.80
N TRP A 302 18.60 5.41 8.55
CA TRP A 302 19.56 4.92 9.54
C TRP A 302 19.69 5.82 10.76
N ASN A 303 19.74 7.14 10.57
CA ASN A 303 19.83 8.10 11.66
C ASN A 303 18.55 8.13 12.51
N MET A 304 17.37 8.04 11.87
CA MET A 304 16.08 7.94 12.55
C MET A 304 15.96 6.65 13.36
N ARG A 305 16.34 5.50 12.79
CA ARG A 305 16.38 4.21 13.52
C ARG A 305 17.31 4.26 14.73
N LYS A 306 18.45 4.96 14.63
CA LYS A 306 19.35 5.19 15.77
C LYS A 306 18.78 6.12 16.83
N LYS A 307 18.00 7.13 16.44
CA LYS A 307 17.39 8.10 17.35
C LYS A 307 16.21 7.47 18.12
N TRP A 308 15.38 6.69 17.43
CA TRP A 308 14.16 6.10 18.01
C TRP A 308 14.40 4.71 18.62
N GLY A 309 15.39 3.96 18.12
CA GLY A 309 15.88 2.75 18.81
C GLY A 309 16.56 3.03 20.15
N LYS A 310 16.91 4.30 20.43
CA LYS A 310 17.44 4.74 21.72
C LYS A 310 16.37 5.27 22.69
N SER A 311 15.21 5.73 22.21
CA SER A 311 14.13 6.20 23.11
C SER A 311 13.40 5.04 23.77
N ASN A 312 13.28 3.88 23.11
CA ASN A 312 12.64 2.69 23.68
C ASN A 312 13.63 1.75 24.40
N GLY A 313 14.90 2.15 24.54
CA GLY A 313 15.96 1.36 25.18
C GLY A 313 16.42 1.88 26.54
N LYS A 314 15.76 2.89 27.12
CA LYS A 314 16.05 3.39 28.47
C LYS A 314 14.78 3.49 29.31
N SER A 315 14.27 2.32 29.69
CA SER A 315 13.48 2.13 30.90
C SER A 315 13.60 0.67 31.34
N THR A 316 14.78 0.30 31.83
CA THR A 316 15.01 -0.82 32.76
C THR A 316 16.48 -0.78 33.18
N SER A 317 16.79 0.01 34.21
CA SER A 317 17.85 -0.23 35.21
C SER A 317 18.15 1.04 36.01
N LYS A 318 17.29 1.34 36.99
CA LYS A 318 17.61 1.30 38.44
C LYS A 318 16.43 1.85 39.22
#